data_AF-A0A938THU9-F1
#
_entry.id   AF-A0A938THU9-F1
#
_cell.length_a   1.000
_cell.length_b   1.000
_cell.length_c   1.000
_cell.angle_alpha   90.00
_cell.angle_beta   90.00
_cell.angle_gamma   90.00
#
_symmetry.space_group_name_H-M   'P 1'
#
loop_
_entity.id
_entity.type
_entity.pdbx_description
1 polymer ?
#
loop_
_entity_poly.entity_id
_entity_poly.type
_entity_poly.pdbx_seq_one_letter_code
_entity_poly.pdbx_strand_id
1 'polypeptide(L)'
;MNCYDVHDDGSLGDKTVFVTSSQGIPDGLVVDQEGTVWVALADGGHGVAGFAKDGRQRGFIRILEPMRTSVCFGGADLCDLYIVSGSNGTGKEKGGGVHRLHMDVPGVPKAAARVSIP
;
A
#
# COMPACT_ATOMS: atom_id res chain seq x y z
N MET A 1 1.98 3.69 11.49
CA MET A 1 1.54 2.32 11.15
C MET A 1 2.01 1.39 12.25
N ASN A 2 1.18 0.43 12.64
CA ASN A 2 1.49 -0.53 13.69
C ASN A 2 1.47 -1.94 13.11
N CYS A 3 2.17 -2.85 13.74
CA CYS A 3 2.11 -4.28 13.44
C CYS A 3 1.83 -5.08 14.70
N TYR A 4 1.49 -6.34 14.48
CA TYR A 4 1.15 -7.33 15.49
C TYR A 4 1.79 -8.63 15.05
N ASP A 5 2.36 -9.38 15.99
CA ASP A 5 2.68 -10.78 15.75
C ASP A 5 1.36 -11.56 15.63
N VAL A 6 1.31 -12.50 14.68
CA VAL A 6 0.17 -13.40 14.50
C VAL A 6 0.60 -14.78 14.99
N HIS A 7 -0.08 -15.28 16.00
CA HIS A 7 0.18 -16.61 16.57
C HIS A 7 -0.43 -17.70 15.69
N ASP A 8 0.00 -18.96 15.88
CA ASP A 8 -0.45 -20.10 15.07
C ASP A 8 -1.97 -20.35 15.12
N ASP A 9 -2.62 -19.94 16.21
CA ASP A 9 -4.08 -20.01 16.40
C ASP A 9 -4.84 -18.81 15.78
N GLY A 10 -4.13 -17.88 15.16
CA GLY A 10 -4.66 -16.66 14.55
C GLY A 10 -4.90 -15.51 15.53
N SER A 11 -4.59 -15.68 16.81
CA SER A 11 -4.63 -14.58 17.78
C SER A 11 -3.50 -13.57 17.53
N LEU A 12 -3.72 -12.32 17.94
CA LEU A 12 -2.76 -11.23 17.77
C LEU A 12 -2.00 -10.99 19.08
N GLY A 13 -0.69 -10.79 18.96
CA GLY A 13 0.16 -10.32 20.05
C GLY A 13 -0.01 -8.81 20.32
N ASP A 14 0.96 -8.24 21.03
CA ASP A 14 0.94 -6.83 21.37
C ASP A 14 1.12 -5.92 20.15
N LYS A 15 0.45 -4.76 20.22
CA LYS A 15 0.60 -3.70 19.22
C LYS A 15 1.99 -3.08 19.32
N THR A 16 2.76 -3.14 18.25
CA THR A 16 4.05 -2.47 18.15
C THR A 16 4.07 -1.46 17.01
N VAL A 17 4.94 -0.44 17.11
CA VAL A 17 5.12 0.53 16.03
C VAL A 17 5.95 -0.11 14.94
N PHE A 18 5.39 -0.23 13.73
CA PHE A 18 6.13 -0.67 12.55
C PHE A 18 6.92 0.49 11.96
N VAL A 19 6.21 1.55 11.57
CA VAL A 19 6.79 2.77 10.97
C VAL A 19 5.93 3.96 11.36
N THR A 20 6.58 5.05 11.78
CA THR A 20 5.96 6.37 11.89
C THR A 20 6.16 7.12 10.58
N SER A 21 5.07 7.43 9.88
CA SER A 21 5.16 8.22 8.64
C SER A 21 5.45 9.67 8.96
N SER A 22 6.37 10.28 8.22
CA SER A 22 6.63 11.73 8.22
C SER A 22 6.03 12.44 7.00
N GLN A 23 5.39 11.70 6.09
CA GLN A 23 4.82 12.21 4.83
C GLN A 23 3.39 11.71 4.66
N GLY A 24 2.42 12.63 4.72
CA GLY A 24 1.00 12.30 4.59
C GLY A 24 0.49 11.28 5.61
N ILE A 25 -0.71 10.76 5.35
CA ILE A 25 -1.39 9.77 6.17
C ILE A 25 -1.33 8.40 5.48
N PRO A 26 -0.73 7.37 6.11
CA PRO A 26 -0.80 5.99 5.60
C PRO A 26 -2.25 5.51 5.46
N ASP A 27 -2.60 5.01 4.29
CA ASP A 27 -3.93 4.46 3.98
C ASP A 27 -3.81 2.97 3.56
N GLY A 28 -4.18 2.59 2.35
CA GLY A 28 -4.04 1.23 1.85
C GLY A 28 -2.59 0.77 1.63
N LEU A 29 -2.36 -0.54 1.76
CA LEU A 29 -1.05 -1.16 1.59
C LEU A 29 -1.10 -2.50 0.84
N VAL A 30 0.06 -2.93 0.32
CA VAL A 30 0.28 -4.27 -0.24
C VAL A 30 1.71 -4.74 0.06
N VAL A 31 1.94 -6.06 -0.01
CA VAL A 31 3.27 -6.67 0.15
C VAL A 31 3.69 -7.34 -1.16
N ASP A 32 4.94 -7.16 -1.57
CA ASP A 32 5.54 -7.85 -2.73
C ASP A 32 6.26 -9.15 -2.34
N GLN A 33 6.76 -9.90 -3.32
CA GLN A 33 7.42 -11.19 -3.08
C GLN A 33 8.76 -11.09 -2.32
N GLU A 34 9.36 -9.90 -2.21
CA GLU A 34 10.56 -9.66 -1.40
C GLU A 34 10.23 -9.20 0.04
N GLY A 35 8.93 -9.13 0.38
CA GLY A 35 8.46 -8.69 1.68
C GLY A 35 8.53 -7.17 1.88
N THR A 36 8.57 -6.38 0.81
CA THR A 36 8.43 -4.92 0.91
C THR A 36 6.97 -4.56 1.13
N VAL A 37 6.70 -3.78 2.17
CA VAL A 37 5.38 -3.21 2.47
C VAL A 37 5.24 -1.88 1.74
N TRP A 38 4.48 -1.87 0.66
CA TRP A 38 4.15 -0.67 -0.12
C TRP A 38 2.89 -0.02 0.42
N VAL A 39 2.98 1.25 0.79
CA VAL A 39 1.93 1.98 1.51
C VAL A 39 1.56 3.25 0.74
N ALA A 40 0.28 3.38 0.40
CA ALA A 40 -0.28 4.61 -0.16
C ALA A 40 -0.29 5.72 0.90
N LEU A 41 0.12 6.92 0.50
CA LEU A 41 0.11 8.10 1.37
C LEU A 41 -1.00 9.05 0.92
N ALA A 42 -2.03 9.17 1.75
CA ALA A 42 -3.15 10.07 1.60
C ALA A 42 -2.85 11.44 2.25
N ASP A 43 -3.77 12.38 2.07
CA ASP A 43 -3.88 13.66 2.79
C ASP A 43 -2.54 14.39 3.01
N GLY A 44 -2.01 14.97 1.92
CA GLY A 44 -0.69 15.62 1.91
C GLY A 44 0.46 14.65 1.59
N GLY A 45 0.15 13.37 1.41
CA GLY A 45 1.05 12.35 0.89
C GLY A 45 1.18 12.42 -0.62
N HIS A 46 2.41 12.44 -1.14
CA HIS A 46 2.68 12.57 -2.57
C HIS A 46 3.30 11.30 -3.15
N GLY A 47 2.65 10.15 -2.94
CA GLY A 47 3.14 8.88 -3.49
C GLY A 47 2.86 7.64 -2.68
N VAL A 48 3.67 6.62 -2.93
CA VAL A 48 3.67 5.32 -2.25
C VAL A 48 5.07 5.07 -1.69
N ALA A 49 5.17 4.77 -0.40
CA ALA A 49 6.44 4.45 0.25
C ALA A 49 6.57 2.92 0.44
N GLY A 50 7.75 2.38 0.15
CA GLY A 50 8.08 0.97 0.35
C GLY A 50 8.96 0.78 1.58
N PHE A 51 8.60 -0.11 2.48
CA PHE A 51 9.33 -0.39 3.72
C PHE A 51 9.75 -1.86 3.80
N ALA A 52 10.96 -2.10 4.29
CA ALA A 52 11.42 -3.43 4.67
C ALA A 52 10.68 -3.93 5.93
N LYS A 53 10.79 -5.23 6.23
CA LYS A 53 10.20 -5.85 7.44
C LYS A 53 10.65 -5.22 8.77
N ASP A 54 11.81 -4.56 8.79
CA ASP A 54 12.36 -3.85 9.95
C ASP A 54 11.94 -2.37 10.01
N GLY A 55 11.07 -1.92 9.10
CA GLY A 55 10.59 -0.55 9.01
C GLY A 55 11.50 0.40 8.22
N ARG A 56 12.68 -0.05 7.74
CA ARG A 56 13.56 0.79 6.93
C ARG A 56 12.93 1.07 5.56
N GLN A 57 12.87 2.33 5.16
CA GLN A 57 12.39 2.70 3.82
C GLN A 57 13.34 2.14 2.74
N ARG A 58 12.78 1.40 1.78
CA ARG A 58 13.48 0.83 0.61
C ARG A 58 13.30 1.66 -0.65
N GLY A 59 12.16 2.32 -0.79
CA GLY A 59 11.83 3.06 -2.01
C GLY A 59 10.67 4.02 -1.83
N PHE A 60 10.47 4.87 -2.84
CA PHE A 60 9.38 5.83 -2.89
C PHE A 60 8.95 6.08 -4.33
N ILE A 61 7.68 5.85 -4.63
CA ILE A 61 7.07 6.13 -5.93
C ILE A 61 6.40 7.50 -5.83
N ARG A 62 6.99 8.52 -6.46
CA ARG A 62 6.45 9.89 -6.44
C ARG A 62 5.24 10.00 -7.35
N ILE A 63 4.14 10.50 -6.81
CA ILE A 63 2.98 10.94 -7.58
C ILE A 63 2.57 12.31 -7.07
N LEU A 64 2.38 13.27 -7.99
CA LEU A 64 2.34 14.69 -7.64
C LEU A 64 1.09 15.07 -6.84
N GLU A 65 -0.05 14.43 -7.10
CA GLU A 65 -1.29 14.75 -6.39
C GLU A 65 -1.28 14.19 -4.95
N PRO A 66 -1.80 14.93 -3.97
CA PRO A 66 -1.56 14.73 -2.54
C PRO A 66 -2.43 13.63 -1.88
N MET A 67 -3.01 12.71 -2.65
CA MET A 67 -4.07 11.82 -2.14
C MET A 67 -4.01 10.43 -2.79
N ARG A 68 -3.13 9.54 -2.33
CA ARG A 68 -3.13 8.11 -2.70
C ARG A 68 -3.82 7.31 -1.60
N THR A 69 -4.87 6.58 -1.96
CA THR A 69 -5.72 5.91 -0.97
C THR A 69 -5.48 4.41 -0.88
N SER A 70 -5.06 3.76 -1.96
CA SER A 70 -4.73 2.32 -1.92
C SER A 70 -3.83 1.89 -3.07
N VAL A 71 -3.26 0.69 -2.95
CA VAL A 71 -2.40 0.07 -3.95
C VAL A 71 -2.71 -1.42 -4.06
N CYS A 72 -2.53 -2.00 -5.24
CA CYS A 72 -2.53 -3.44 -5.43
C CYS A 72 -1.69 -3.88 -6.63
N PHE A 73 -1.11 -5.08 -6.54
CA PHE A 73 -0.52 -5.74 -7.69
C PHE A 73 -1.57 -6.46 -8.53
N GLY A 74 -1.38 -6.45 -9.84
CA GLY A 74 -2.19 -7.13 -10.85
C GLY A 74 -1.37 -7.40 -12.11
N GLY A 75 -2.04 -7.60 -13.24
CA GLY A 75 -1.38 -8.07 -14.47
C GLY A 75 -1.17 -9.59 -14.46
N ALA A 76 -0.82 -10.16 -15.62
CA ALA A 76 -0.69 -11.61 -15.79
C ALA A 76 0.52 -12.19 -15.01
N ASP A 77 1.53 -11.37 -14.76
CA ASP A 77 2.77 -11.69 -14.05
C ASP A 77 2.83 -11.11 -12.62
N LEU A 78 1.75 -10.45 -12.17
CA LEU A 78 1.70 -9.70 -10.91
C LEU A 78 2.72 -8.55 -10.79
N CYS A 79 3.26 -8.05 -11.91
CA CYS A 79 4.21 -6.95 -11.91
C CYS A 79 3.57 -5.56 -12.14
N ASP A 80 2.25 -5.48 -12.38
CA ASP A 80 1.56 -4.20 -12.50
C ASP A 80 1.11 -3.70 -11.12
N LEU A 81 1.73 -2.64 -10.62
CA LEU A 81 1.26 -1.93 -9.43
C LEU A 81 0.21 -0.88 -9.83
N TYR A 82 -1.03 -1.12 -9.43
CA TYR A 82 -2.14 -0.18 -9.53
C TYR A 82 -2.20 0.68 -8.27
N ILE A 83 -2.40 1.98 -8.44
CA ILE A 83 -2.50 2.95 -7.35
C ILE A 83 -3.75 3.78 -7.58
N VAL A 84 -4.66 3.75 -6.60
CA VAL A 84 -5.88 4.55 -6.64
C VAL A 84 -5.72 5.81 -5.81
N SER A 85 -6.38 6.88 -6.26
CA SER A 85 -6.31 8.19 -5.64
C SER A 85 -7.67 8.71 -5.21
N GLY A 86 -7.67 9.53 -4.17
CA GLY A 86 -8.81 10.39 -3.85
C GLY A 86 -8.71 11.73 -4.60
N SER A 87 -9.73 12.56 -4.42
CA SER A 87 -9.79 13.92 -4.99
C SER A 87 -9.51 15.04 -3.97
N ASN A 88 -9.40 14.71 -2.68
CA ASN A 88 -9.10 15.69 -1.64
C ASN A 88 -7.75 16.39 -1.92
N GLY A 89 -7.74 17.72 -1.82
CA GLY A 89 -6.54 18.53 -2.10
C GLY A 89 -6.15 18.62 -3.57
N THR A 90 -6.94 18.07 -4.50
CA THR A 90 -6.71 18.19 -5.95
C THR A 90 -7.60 19.26 -6.58
N GLY A 91 -7.16 19.88 -7.67
CA GLY A 91 -8.07 20.62 -8.56
C GLY A 91 -9.06 19.67 -9.23
N LYS A 92 -10.27 20.13 -9.54
CA LYS A 92 -11.41 19.30 -10.01
C LYS A 92 -11.08 18.31 -11.15
N GLU A 93 -10.11 18.62 -12.00
CA GLU A 93 -9.70 17.82 -13.16
C GLU A 93 -8.65 16.73 -12.85
N LYS A 94 -8.05 16.72 -11.66
CA LYS A 94 -6.92 15.83 -11.31
C LYS A 94 -7.19 14.87 -10.15
N GLY A 95 -8.44 14.77 -9.70
CA GLY A 95 -8.83 13.95 -8.56
C GLY A 95 -9.44 12.61 -8.97
N GLY A 96 -9.24 11.57 -8.17
CA GLY A 96 -9.99 10.31 -8.30
C GLY A 96 -9.57 9.38 -9.43
N GLY A 97 -8.29 9.38 -9.80
CA GLY A 97 -7.72 8.54 -10.86
C GLY A 97 -7.12 7.22 -10.40
N VAL A 98 -6.77 6.38 -11.38
CA VAL A 98 -5.99 5.15 -11.23
C VAL A 98 -4.69 5.30 -12.01
N HIS A 99 -3.56 5.06 -11.34
CA HIS A 99 -2.25 4.98 -11.96
C HIS A 99 -1.85 3.50 -12.07
N ARG A 100 -1.09 3.17 -13.12
CA ARG A 100 -0.47 1.86 -13.29
C ARG A 100 1.00 2.07 -13.61
N LEU A 101 1.85 1.27 -12.98
CA LEU A 101 3.28 1.21 -13.24
C LEU A 101 3.76 -0.23 -13.13
N HIS A 102 4.74 -0.58 -13.95
CA HIS A 102 5.36 -1.90 -13.91
C HIS A 102 6.47 -1.91 -12.85
N MET A 103 6.54 -2.99 -12.08
CA MET A 103 7.50 -3.20 -10.99
C MET A 103 8.41 -4.38 -11.32
N ASP A 104 9.67 -4.29 -10.90
CA ASP A 104 10.63 -5.38 -11.09
C ASP A 104 10.34 -6.58 -10.18
N VAL A 105 9.71 -6.32 -9.02
CA VAL A 105 9.34 -7.35 -8.05
C VAL A 105 7.82 -7.58 -8.13
N PRO A 106 7.37 -8.80 -8.42
CA PRO A 106 5.95 -9.12 -8.49
C PRO A 106 5.28 -9.09 -7.11
N GLY A 107 3.97 -8.87 -7.12
CA GLY A 107 3.11 -9.05 -5.96
C GLY A 107 2.95 -10.51 -5.54
N VAL A 108 2.37 -10.69 -4.35
CA VAL A 108 1.97 -12.02 -3.86
C VAL A 108 0.57 -12.39 -4.39
N PRO A 109 0.36 -13.63 -4.88
CA PRO A 109 -0.97 -14.10 -5.28
C PRO A 109 -1.98 -13.96 -4.13
N LYS A 110 -3.14 -13.36 -4.40
CA LYS A 110 -4.20 -13.22 -3.41
C LYS A 110 -5.16 -14.40 -3.46
N ALA A 111 -5.39 -15.05 -2.33
CA ALA A 111 -6.42 -16.07 -2.22
C ALA A 111 -7.82 -15.42 -2.36
N ALA A 112 -8.72 -16.09 -3.09
CA ALA A 112 -10.11 -15.70 -3.10
C ALA A 112 -10.70 -15.78 -1.68
N ALA A 113 -11.44 -14.74 -1.28
CA ALA A 113 -12.15 -14.75 -0.02
C ALA A 113 -13.17 -15.90 -0.01
N ARG A 114 -13.09 -16.76 1.01
CA ARG A 114 -14.04 -17.86 1.21
C ARG A 114 -15.17 -17.37 2.12
N VAL A 115 -15.98 -16.47 1.58
CA VAL A 115 -17.13 -15.89 2.28
C VAL A 115 -18.39 -16.12 1.46
N SER A 116 -19.46 -16.53 2.13
CA SER A 116 -20.80 -16.52 1.53
C SER A 116 -21.33 -15.10 1.65
N ILE A 117 -21.56 -14.44 0.51
CA ILE A 117 -22.29 -13.18 0.48
C ILE A 117 -23.78 -13.55 0.45
N PRO A 118 -24.63 -12.96 1.31
CA PRO A 118 -26.07 -13.22 1.32
C PRO A 118 -26.77 -12.83 0.01
#